data_AF-A0A7J4V978-F1
#
_entry.id   AF-A0A7J4V978-F1
#
_cell.length_a   1.000
_cell.length_b   1.000
_cell.length_c   1.000
_cell.angle_alpha   90.00
_cell.angle_beta   90.00
_cell.angle_gamma   90.00
#
_symmetry.space_group_name_H-M   'P 1'
#
loop_
_entity.id
_entity.type
_entity.pdbx_description
1 polymer ?
#
loop_
_entity_poly.entity_id
_entity_poly.type
_entity_poly.pdbx_seq_one_letter_code
_entity_poly.pdbx_strand_id
1 'polypeptide(L)'
;MSIIQNVGNTLNIKNLTFLYVVLAQIYIVLGIILGAVRYNQKILESKIHPARLFMLSFAGTILAGALLLMLPAASNLPGGTRFVDALFTSTSAVCVTGLTVLDTAKDFTRFGQVVIMLLFQIGGLGLMTFTTFFALFLSGGLGIKEKFILREMMH
;
A
#
# COMPACT_ATOMS: atom_id res chain seq x y z
N MET A 1 19.88 -0.80 -45.43
CA MET A 1 18.76 -0.88 -44.46
C MET A 1 18.84 -2.16 -43.61
N SER A 2 20.02 -2.56 -43.13
CA SER A 2 20.22 -3.85 -42.41
C SER A 2 21.13 -3.72 -41.18
N ILE A 3 21.98 -2.69 -41.10
CA ILE A 3 22.92 -2.49 -39.99
C ILE A 3 22.23 -1.89 -38.76
N ILE A 4 21.25 -0.99 -38.95
CA ILE A 4 20.51 -0.33 -37.86
C ILE A 4 19.60 -1.31 -37.11
N GLN A 5 19.00 -2.28 -37.80
CA GLN A 5 18.20 -3.33 -37.15
C GLN A 5 19.07 -4.38 -36.43
N ASN A 6 20.29 -4.64 -36.91
CA ASN A 6 21.19 -5.58 -36.26
C ASN A 6 21.75 -4.99 -34.95
N VAL A 7 22.14 -3.70 -34.95
CA VAL A 7 22.60 -3.01 -33.73
C VAL A 7 21.47 -2.87 -32.69
N GLY A 8 20.24 -2.65 -33.13
CA GLY A 8 19.05 -2.60 -32.25
C GLY A 8 18.64 -3.95 -31.65
N ASN A 9 19.10 -5.08 -32.21
CA ASN A 9 18.85 -6.42 -31.68
C ASN A 9 20.02 -6.92 -30.81
N THR A 10 21.24 -6.43 -31.05
CA THR A 10 22.43 -6.69 -30.21
C THR A 10 22.45 -5.83 -28.94
N LEU A 11 21.96 -4.59 -29.03
CA LEU A 11 21.60 -3.83 -27.84
C LEU A 11 20.29 -4.41 -27.33
N ASN A 12 20.34 -5.07 -26.19
CA ASN A 12 19.19 -5.72 -25.56
C ASN A 12 18.20 -4.65 -25.03
N ILE A 13 17.53 -3.92 -25.93
CA ILE A 13 16.69 -2.73 -25.63
C ILE A 13 15.55 -3.10 -24.67
N LYS A 14 15.06 -4.34 -24.73
CA LYS A 14 14.06 -4.86 -23.77
C LYS A 14 14.64 -5.03 -22.37
N ASN A 15 15.82 -5.65 -22.20
CA ASN A 15 16.46 -5.71 -20.88
C ASN A 15 16.88 -4.33 -20.38
N LEU A 16 17.28 -3.42 -21.27
CA LEU A 16 17.69 -2.07 -20.88
C LEU A 16 16.50 -1.23 -20.39
N THR A 17 15.37 -1.30 -21.09
CA THR A 17 14.11 -0.67 -20.64
C THR A 17 13.65 -1.27 -19.32
N PHE A 18 13.74 -2.60 -19.16
CA PHE A 18 13.38 -3.28 -17.92
C PHE A 18 14.30 -2.87 -16.75
N LEU A 19 15.61 -2.82 -16.98
CA LEU A 19 16.60 -2.36 -15.98
C LEU A 19 16.33 -0.91 -15.57
N TYR A 20 16.06 -0.03 -16.54
CA TYR A 20 15.75 1.38 -16.27
C TYR A 20 14.47 1.53 -15.42
N VAL A 21 13.41 0.78 -15.73
CA VAL A 21 12.16 0.78 -14.95
C VAL A 21 12.40 0.28 -13.52
N VAL A 22 13.18 -0.80 -13.33
CA VAL A 22 13.49 -1.34 -12.00
C VAL A 22 14.31 -0.35 -11.16
N LEU A 23 15.32 0.29 -11.75
CA LEU A 23 16.13 1.29 -11.06
C LEU A 23 15.31 2.53 -10.68
N ALA A 24 14.40 2.98 -11.55
CA ALA A 24 13.48 4.08 -11.26
C ALA A 24 12.53 3.72 -10.10
N GLN A 25 12.03 2.49 -10.06
CA GLN A 25 11.19 1.99 -8.97
C GLN A 25 11.92 1.99 -7.62
N ILE A 26 13.18 1.53 -7.60
CA ILE A 26 14.03 1.53 -6.40
C ILE A 26 14.29 2.97 -5.92
N TYR A 27 14.56 3.91 -6.83
CA TYR A 27 14.79 5.31 -6.48
C TYR A 27 13.56 5.98 -5.87
N ILE A 28 12.37 5.74 -6.46
CA ILE A 28 11.09 6.26 -5.95
C ILE A 28 10.81 5.68 -4.55
N VAL A 29 10.99 4.37 -4.37
CA VAL A 29 10.77 3.70 -3.07
C VAL A 29 11.73 4.22 -2.01
N LEU A 30 13.02 4.39 -2.35
CA LEU A 30 14.02 4.96 -1.45
C LEU A 30 13.67 6.40 -1.05
N GLY A 31 13.18 7.21 -1.99
CA GLY A 31 12.71 8.58 -1.73
C GLY A 31 11.50 8.62 -0.79
N ILE A 32 10.54 7.71 -0.96
CA ILE A 32 9.36 7.59 -0.09
C ILE A 32 9.78 7.15 1.32
N ILE A 33 10.69 6.19 1.45
CA ILE A 33 11.21 5.70 2.74
C ILE A 33 11.93 6.83 3.49
N LEU A 34 12.83 7.56 2.83
CA LEU A 34 13.55 8.67 3.44
C LEU A 34 12.61 9.83 3.82
N GLY A 35 11.60 10.11 3.00
CA GLY A 35 10.56 11.11 3.30
C GLY A 35 9.67 10.72 4.48
N ALA A 36 9.27 9.45 4.58
CA ALA A 36 8.47 8.92 5.68
C ALA A 36 9.21 9.00 7.03
N VAL A 37 10.52 8.76 7.04
CA VAL A 37 11.37 8.89 8.24
C VAL A 37 11.41 10.32 8.76
N ARG A 38 11.42 11.34 7.87
CA ARG A 38 11.36 12.76 8.27
C ARG A 38 9.98 13.21 8.73
N TYR A 39 8.91 12.64 8.18
CA TYR A 39 7.53 12.96 8.58
C TYR A 39 7.22 12.50 10.02
N ASN A 40 7.89 11.44 10.47
CA ASN A 40 7.73 10.85 11.80
C ASN A 40 7.97 11.86 12.95
N GLN A 41 8.91 12.80 12.81
CA GLN A 41 9.21 13.76 13.89
C GLN A 41 8.13 14.81 14.12
N LYS A 42 7.29 15.15 13.12
CA LYS A 42 6.24 16.18 13.27
C LYS A 42 4.90 15.66 13.81
N ILE A 43 4.72 14.33 13.88
CA ILE A 43 3.49 13.70 14.40
C ILE A 43 3.56 13.40 15.90
N LEU A 44 4.77 13.37 16.47
CA LEU A 44 5.02 13.08 17.89
C LEU A 44 4.52 14.16 18.87
N GLU A 45 4.19 15.37 18.41
CA GLU A 45 3.67 16.46 19.27
C GLU A 45 2.14 16.63 19.21
N SER A 46 1.43 15.91 18.35
CA SER A 46 -0.03 16.02 18.28
C SER A 46 -0.69 15.01 19.22
N LYS A 47 -1.51 15.48 20.16
CA LYS A 47 -2.33 14.67 21.08
C LYS A 47 -3.47 13.95 20.35
N ILE A 48 -3.17 13.22 19.28
CA ILE A 48 -4.15 12.45 18.52
C ILE A 48 -4.00 11.00 18.95
N HIS A 49 -5.09 10.40 19.42
CA HIS A 49 -5.12 9.00 19.78
C HIS A 49 -4.70 8.14 18.56
N PRO A 50 -3.63 7.33 18.64
CA PRO A 50 -3.04 6.66 17.47
C PRO A 50 -4.04 5.79 16.70
N ALA A 51 -5.02 5.19 17.39
CA ALA A 51 -6.11 4.45 16.75
C ALA A 51 -7.01 5.30 15.82
N ARG A 52 -7.21 6.60 16.15
CA ARG A 52 -8.04 7.51 15.34
C ARG A 52 -7.34 7.90 14.05
N LEU A 53 -6.03 8.14 14.13
CA LEU A 53 -5.21 8.41 12.96
C LEU A 53 -5.24 7.22 12.00
N PHE A 54 -5.12 6.01 12.54
CA PHE A 54 -5.20 4.77 11.75
C PHE A 54 -6.56 4.59 11.07
N MET A 55 -7.67 4.78 11.79
CA MET A 55 -9.01 4.72 11.21
C MET A 55 -9.20 5.74 10.08
N LEU A 56 -8.75 6.98 10.27
CA LEU A 56 -8.85 8.02 9.25
C LEU A 56 -8.00 7.70 8.01
N SER A 57 -6.80 7.14 8.20
CA SER A 57 -5.96 6.69 7.09
C SER A 57 -6.66 5.59 6.28
N PHE A 58 -7.21 4.57 6.93
CA PHE A 58 -7.94 3.50 6.24
C PHE A 58 -9.16 4.03 5.49
N ALA A 59 -9.99 4.84 6.15
CA ALA A 59 -11.17 5.43 5.52
C ALA A 59 -10.78 6.32 4.31
N GLY A 60 -9.73 7.12 4.43
CA GLY A 60 -9.22 7.95 3.35
C GLY A 60 -8.72 7.12 2.16
N THR A 61 -7.94 6.06 2.41
CA THR A 61 -7.45 5.17 1.35
C THR A 61 -8.58 4.43 0.65
N ILE A 62 -9.60 3.96 1.39
CA ILE A 62 -10.77 3.29 0.82
C ILE A 62 -11.56 4.24 -0.07
N LEU A 63 -11.82 5.47 0.38
CA LEU A 63 -12.53 6.46 -0.43
C LEU A 63 -11.75 6.85 -1.68
N ALA A 64 -10.43 7.05 -1.56
CA ALA A 64 -9.57 7.35 -2.70
C ALA A 64 -9.56 6.20 -3.72
N GLY A 65 -9.45 4.95 -3.24
CA GLY A 65 -9.51 3.76 -4.09
C GLY A 65 -10.86 3.62 -4.80
N ALA A 66 -11.98 3.82 -4.08
CA ALA A 66 -13.31 3.78 -4.65
C ALA A 66 -13.49 4.82 -5.76
N LEU A 67 -13.02 6.06 -5.56
CA LEU A 67 -13.06 7.11 -6.58
C LEU A 67 -12.20 6.78 -7.81
N LEU A 68 -11.01 6.19 -7.61
CA LEU A 68 -10.15 5.72 -8.69
C LEU A 68 -10.78 4.57 -9.49
N LEU A 69 -11.49 3.66 -8.81
CA LEU A 69 -12.20 2.53 -9.42
C LEU A 69 -13.47 2.96 -10.16
N MET A 70 -14.08 4.08 -9.76
CA MET A 70 -15.26 4.64 -10.42
C MET A 70 -14.94 5.34 -11.75
N LEU A 71 -13.67 5.59 -12.06
CA LEU A 71 -13.26 6.22 -13.31
C LEU A 71 -13.59 5.32 -14.51
N PRO A 72 -14.06 5.87 -15.65
CA PRO A 72 -14.31 5.08 -16.86
C PRO A 72 -13.04 4.43 -17.41
N ALA A 73 -11.85 4.94 -17.07
CA ALA A 73 -10.57 4.31 -17.42
C ALA A 73 -10.29 3.02 -16.63
N ALA A 74 -10.97 2.79 -15.50
CA ALA A 74 -10.76 1.64 -14.62
C ALA A 74 -11.71 0.47 -14.93
N SER A 75 -12.82 0.69 -15.62
CA SER A 75 -13.86 -0.31 -15.86
C SER A 75 -14.07 -0.61 -17.34
N ASN A 76 -14.31 -1.88 -17.66
CA ASN A 76 -14.73 -2.32 -19.00
C ASN A 76 -16.26 -2.30 -19.17
N LEU A 77 -17.03 -1.98 -18.12
CA LEU A 77 -18.50 -2.03 -18.16
C LEU A 77 -19.10 -0.83 -18.92
N PRO A 78 -20.16 -1.05 -19.73
CA PRO A 78 -20.94 0.04 -20.29
C PRO A 78 -21.64 0.81 -19.15
N GLY A 79 -21.16 2.02 -18.86
CA GLY A 79 -21.65 2.88 -17.77
C GLY A 79 -20.72 3.01 -16.57
N GLY A 80 -19.56 2.34 -16.57
CA GLY A 80 -18.59 2.38 -15.47
C GLY A 80 -19.03 1.61 -14.21
N THR A 81 -18.16 1.57 -13.20
CA THR A 81 -18.45 0.86 -11.94
C THR A 81 -19.36 1.70 -11.05
N ARG A 82 -20.42 1.10 -10.51
CA ARG A 82 -21.31 1.79 -9.54
C ARG A 82 -20.52 2.13 -8.27
N PHE A 83 -20.84 3.25 -7.64
CA PHE A 83 -20.15 3.71 -6.43
C PHE A 83 -20.11 2.64 -5.32
N VAL A 84 -21.23 1.94 -5.09
CA VAL A 84 -21.33 0.90 -4.05
C VAL A 84 -20.38 -0.27 -4.34
N ASP A 85 -20.31 -0.71 -5.60
CA ASP A 85 -19.45 -1.82 -6.02
C ASP A 85 -17.97 -1.42 -5.97
N ALA A 86 -17.65 -0.18 -6.34
CA ALA A 86 -16.31 0.38 -6.24
C ALA A 86 -15.87 0.53 -4.77
N LEU A 87 -16.77 0.99 -3.89
CA LEU A 87 -16.50 1.13 -2.46
C LEU A 87 -16.29 -0.23 -1.80
N PHE A 88 -17.11 -1.22 -2.13
CA PHE A 88 -16.96 -2.58 -1.63
C PHE A 88 -15.64 -3.19 -2.09
N THR A 89 -15.34 -3.09 -3.39
CA THR A 89 -14.10 -3.62 -3.99
C THR A 89 -12.87 -2.96 -3.37
N SER A 90 -12.89 -1.63 -3.19
CA SER A 90 -11.80 -0.90 -2.56
C SER A 90 -11.63 -1.27 -1.08
N THR A 91 -12.73 -1.42 -0.33
CA THR A 91 -12.69 -1.83 1.07
C THR A 91 -12.09 -3.23 1.20
N SER A 92 -12.55 -4.16 0.38
CA SER A 92 -12.06 -5.54 0.39
C SER A 92 -10.58 -5.64 0.01
N ALA A 93 -10.13 -4.86 -0.98
CA ALA A 93 -8.72 -4.80 -1.37
C ALA A 93 -7.85 -4.23 -0.24
N VAL A 94 -8.26 -3.11 0.38
CA VAL A 94 -7.52 -2.49 1.50
C VAL A 94 -7.52 -3.37 2.76
N CYS A 95 -8.62 -4.07 3.04
CA CYS A 95 -8.68 -5.01 4.16
C CYS A 95 -8.08 -6.39 3.82
N VAL A 96 -7.62 -6.60 2.59
CA VAL A 96 -7.02 -7.85 2.11
C VAL A 96 -7.96 -9.05 2.30
N THR A 97 -9.27 -8.84 2.19
CA THR A 97 -10.26 -9.91 2.38
C THR A 97 -10.49 -10.75 1.12
N GLY A 98 -10.21 -10.20 -0.06
CA GLY A 98 -10.33 -10.93 -1.34
C GLY A 98 -11.76 -11.11 -1.86
N LEU A 99 -12.76 -10.48 -1.24
CA LEU A 99 -14.15 -10.47 -1.69
C LEU A 99 -14.34 -9.47 -2.84
N THR A 100 -15.01 -9.87 -3.92
CA THR A 100 -15.32 -8.99 -5.05
C THR A 100 -16.78 -9.13 -5.46
N VAL A 101 -17.44 -8.00 -5.75
CA VAL A 101 -18.83 -8.00 -6.28
C VAL A 101 -18.83 -8.21 -7.80
N LEU A 102 -17.77 -7.74 -8.46
CA LEU A 102 -17.52 -7.81 -9.89
C LEU A 102 -16.32 -8.73 -10.15
N ASP A 103 -16.22 -9.29 -11.36
CA ASP A 103 -15.11 -10.15 -11.77
C ASP A 103 -13.88 -9.29 -12.09
N THR A 104 -12.85 -9.34 -11.24
CA THR A 104 -11.68 -8.47 -11.36
C THR A 104 -10.94 -8.62 -12.69
N ALA A 105 -10.98 -9.81 -13.28
CA ALA A 105 -10.28 -10.10 -14.52
C ALA A 105 -11.04 -9.57 -15.75
N LYS A 106 -12.38 -9.53 -15.69
CA LYS A 106 -13.24 -9.16 -16.83
C LYS A 106 -13.74 -7.72 -16.75
N ASP A 107 -14.12 -7.28 -15.56
CA ASP A 107 -14.89 -6.04 -15.36
C ASP A 107 -14.01 -4.81 -15.16
N PHE A 108 -12.74 -5.00 -14.77
CA PHE A 108 -11.75 -3.92 -14.65
C PHE A 108 -10.72 -3.96 -15.78
N THR A 109 -10.32 -2.77 -16.23
CA THR A 109 -9.20 -2.61 -17.15
C THR A 109 -7.88 -2.95 -16.45
N ARG A 110 -6.78 -3.02 -17.22
CA ARG A 110 -5.42 -3.14 -16.62
C ARG A 110 -5.13 -2.02 -15.63
N PHE A 111 -5.66 -0.82 -15.86
CA PHE A 111 -5.53 0.29 -14.91
C PHE A 111 -6.25 -0.01 -13.60
N GLY A 112 -7.51 -0.45 -13.65
CA GLY A 112 -8.27 -0.84 -12.45
C GLY A 112 -7.61 -1.99 -11.69
N GLN A 113 -7.07 -2.99 -12.39
CA GLN A 113 -6.33 -4.09 -11.77
C GLN A 113 -5.07 -3.62 -11.03
N VAL A 114 -4.31 -2.68 -11.61
CA VAL A 114 -3.15 -2.06 -10.93
C VAL A 114 -3.57 -1.29 -9.69
N VAL A 115 -4.68 -0.54 -9.77
CA VAL A 115 -5.23 0.16 -8.60
C VAL A 115 -5.60 -0.83 -7.49
N ILE A 116 -6.27 -1.93 -7.82
CA ILE A 116 -6.63 -2.98 -6.85
C ILE A 116 -5.38 -3.60 -6.22
N MET A 117 -4.35 -3.93 -7.03
CA MET A 117 -3.08 -4.45 -6.52
C MET A 117 -2.37 -3.48 -5.57
N LEU A 118 -2.39 -2.18 -5.87
CA LEU A 118 -1.82 -1.16 -4.98
C LEU A 118 -2.60 -1.05 -3.68
N LEU A 119 -3.94 -1.11 -3.73
CA LEU A 119 -4.79 -1.11 -2.54
C LEU A 119 -4.51 -2.32 -1.65
N PHE A 120 -4.32 -3.51 -2.23
CA PHE A 120 -3.89 -4.72 -1.51
C PHE A 120 -2.53 -4.52 -0.82
N GLN A 121 -1.56 -3.95 -1.52
CA GLN A 121 -0.22 -3.76 -0.98
C GLN A 121 -0.21 -2.76 0.18
N ILE A 122 -0.89 -1.62 0.00
CA ILE A 122 -1.01 -0.58 1.03
C ILE A 122 -1.80 -1.13 2.24
N GLY A 123 -2.91 -1.80 1.98
CA GLY A 123 -3.76 -2.42 2.99
C GLY A 123 -3.06 -3.49 3.81
N GLY A 124 -2.35 -4.40 3.13
CA GLY A 124 -1.58 -5.48 3.77
C GLY A 124 -0.48 -4.96 4.69
N LEU A 125 0.28 -3.96 4.25
CA LEU A 125 1.29 -3.32 5.11
C LEU A 125 0.65 -2.64 6.33
N GLY A 126 -0.47 -1.94 6.13
CA GLY A 126 -1.20 -1.28 7.22
C GLY A 126 -1.73 -2.25 8.28
N LEU A 127 -2.35 -3.35 7.85
CA LEU A 127 -2.87 -4.39 8.76
C LEU A 127 -1.75 -5.11 9.53
N MET A 128 -0.64 -5.43 8.88
CA MET A 128 0.51 -6.09 9.55
C MET A 128 1.13 -5.19 10.62
N THR A 129 1.35 -3.91 10.33
CA THR A 129 1.86 -2.96 11.31
C THR A 129 0.91 -2.82 12.50
N PHE A 130 -0.40 -2.71 12.26
CA PHE A 130 -1.39 -2.60 13.33
C PHE A 130 -1.46 -3.85 14.20
N THR A 131 -1.50 -5.03 13.56
CA THR A 131 -1.53 -6.31 14.26
C THR A 131 -0.28 -6.48 15.12
N THR A 132 0.89 -6.10 14.61
CA THR A 132 2.16 -6.15 15.34
C THR A 132 2.17 -5.16 16.51
N PHE A 133 1.70 -3.93 16.31
CA PHE A 133 1.58 -2.93 17.37
C PHE A 133 0.64 -3.41 18.49
N PHE A 134 -0.52 -3.96 18.13
CA PHE A 134 -1.48 -4.48 19.11
C PHE A 134 -0.95 -5.72 19.83
N ALA A 135 -0.29 -6.62 19.10
CA ALA A 135 0.38 -7.80 19.68
C ALA A 135 1.50 -7.38 20.64
N LEU A 136 2.30 -6.36 20.31
CA LEU A 136 3.33 -5.81 21.22
C LEU A 136 2.71 -5.11 22.42
N PHE A 137 1.59 -4.41 22.26
CA PHE A 137 0.87 -3.76 23.36
C PHE A 137 0.27 -4.79 24.33
N LEU A 138 -0.33 -5.87 23.82
CA LEU A 138 -0.85 -6.98 24.63
C LEU A 138 0.28 -7.85 25.24
N SER A 139 1.35 -8.09 24.48
CA SER A 139 2.55 -8.83 24.93
C SER A 139 3.42 -8.01 25.88
N GLY A 140 3.19 -6.70 25.97
CA GLY A 140 3.87 -5.73 26.84
C GLY A 140 3.65 -5.92 28.33
N GLY A 141 3.25 -7.11 28.79
CA GLY A 141 3.07 -7.48 30.19
C GLY A 141 4.33 -7.48 31.06
N LEU A 142 5.43 -6.86 30.63
CA LEU A 142 6.50 -6.38 31.51
C LEU A 142 7.04 -5.09 30.91
N GLY A 143 6.53 -3.96 31.39
CA GLY A 143 7.04 -2.65 31.01
C GLY A 143 8.54 -2.58 31.30
N ILE A 144 9.30 -1.85 30.49
CA ILE A 144 10.73 -1.59 30.72
C ILE A 144 11.00 -1.11 32.16
N LYS A 145 10.00 -0.49 32.80
CA LYS A 145 9.98 -0.13 34.24
C LYS A 145 9.97 -1.32 35.19
N GLU A 146 9.15 -2.36 34.94
CA GLU A 146 9.12 -3.57 35.77
C GLU A 146 10.41 -4.38 35.64
N LYS A 147 11.01 -4.42 34.44
CA LYS A 147 12.33 -5.05 34.27
C LYS A 147 13.44 -4.30 35.01
N PHE A 148 13.32 -2.98 35.17
CA PHE A 148 14.24 -2.18 35.98
C PHE A 148 14.06 -2.46 37.48
N ILE A 149 12.81 -2.48 37.97
CA ILE A 149 12.50 -2.76 39.37
C ILE A 149 12.90 -4.20 39.76
N LEU A 150 12.67 -5.18 38.89
CA LEU A 150 13.11 -6.57 39.11
C LEU A 150 14.64 -6.70 39.15
N ARG A 151 15.37 -5.89 38.38
CA ARG A 151 16.85 -5.87 38.41
C ARG A 151 17.40 -5.31 39.71
N GLU A 152 16.68 -4.38 40.32
CA GLU A 152 17.04 -3.74 41.58
C GLU A 152 16.68 -4.61 42.79
N MET A 153 15.70 -5.50 42.67
CA MET A 153 15.36 -6.50 43.68
C MET A 153 16.26 -7.75 43.67
N MET A 154 17.00 -7.99 42.59
CA MET A 154 17.96 -9.12 42.48
C MET A 154 19.39 -8.74 42.90
N HIS A 155 19.58 -7.57 43.52
CA HIS A 155 20.86 -7.09 44.04
C HIS A 155 20.82 -6.88 45.55
#